data_AF-A0A537V833-F1
#
_entry.id   AF-A0A537V833-F1
#
_cell.length_a   1.000
_cell.length_b   1.000
_cell.length_c   1.000
_cell.angle_alpha   90.00
_cell.angle_beta   90.00
_cell.angle_gamma   90.00
#
_symmetry.space_group_name_H-M   'P 1'
#
loop_
_entity.id
_entity.type
_entity.pdbx_description
1 polymer ?
#
loop_
_entity_poly.entity_id
_entity_poly.type
_entity_poly.pdbx_seq_one_letter_code
_entity_poly.pdbx_strand_id
1 'polypeptide(L)' 'MGAQDEVIAFLRRPESYALDDNAEVETAETHISIVFLAGARAYKLKRAVKFPYLDFSTPEARHAACEA' A
#
# COMPACT_ATOMS: atom_id res chain seq x y z
N MET A 1 -12.36 -10.21 6.20
CA MET A 1 -11.15 -9.45 6.53
C MET A 1 -10.05 -9.96 5.61
N GLY A 2 -9.71 -9.17 4.60
CA GLY A 2 -8.60 -9.46 3.69
C GLY A 2 -7.26 -9.38 4.42
N ALA A 3 -6.25 -10.08 3.91
CA ALA A 3 -4.94 -10.20 4.57
C ALA A 3 -4.18 -8.88 4.80
N GLN A 4 -4.68 -7.74 4.30
CA GLN A 4 -4.02 -6.43 4.40
C GLN A 4 -4.95 -5.29 4.85
N ASP A 5 -6.17 -5.56 5.30
CA ASP A 5 -7.15 -4.50 5.59
C ASP A 5 -6.64 -3.51 6.65
N GLU A 6 -5.99 -4.00 7.71
CA GLU A 6 -5.42 -3.15 8.77
C GLU A 6 -4.28 -2.27 8.27
N VAL A 7 -3.41 -2.80 7.41
CA VAL A 7 -2.30 -2.03 6.81
C VAL A 7 -2.86 -0.97 5.86
N ILE A 8 -3.89 -1.30 5.08
CA ILE A 8 -4.55 -0.34 4.18
C ILE A 8 -5.20 0.77 4.99
N ALA A 9 -5.92 0.43 6.08
CA ALA A 9 -6.54 1.42 6.96
C ALA A 9 -5.49 2.33 7.61
N PHE A 10 -4.35 1.77 8.04
CA PHE A 10 -3.22 2.54 8.54
C PHE A 10 -2.65 3.49 7.48
N LEU A 11 -2.44 3.02 6.24
CA LEU A 11 -1.86 3.84 5.18
C LEU A 11 -2.82 4.89 4.60
N ARG A 12 -4.13 4.82 4.90
CA ARG A 12 -5.11 5.86 4.53
C ARG A 12 -5.15 7.04 5.51
N ARG A 13 -4.46 6.94 6.64
CA ARG A 13 -4.47 7.95 7.70
C ARG A 13 -3.41 9.04 7.44
N PRO A 14 -3.79 10.33 7.43
CA PRO A 14 -2.83 11.43 7.30
C PRO A 14 -1.73 11.40 8.38
N GLU A 15 -2.09 10.98 9.59
CA GLU A 15 -1.20 10.94 10.75
C GLU A 15 -0.06 9.92 10.59
N SER A 16 -0.27 8.88 9.76
CA SER A 16 0.77 7.90 9.39
C SER A 16 1.94 8.52 8.61
N TYR A 17 1.75 9.73 8.10
CA TYR A 17 2.74 10.48 7.31
C TYR A 17 3.13 11.82 7.96
N ALA A 18 2.77 12.04 9.23
CA ALA A 18 2.96 13.31 9.94
C ALA A 18 2.33 14.52 9.22
N LEU A 19 1.18 14.29 8.57
CA LEU A 19 0.34 15.35 8.00
C LEU A 19 -0.72 15.77 9.03
N ASP A 20 -1.26 16.97 8.87
CA ASP A 20 -2.39 17.45 9.68
C ASP A 20 -3.62 16.56 9.50
N ASP A 21 -4.46 16.43 10.53
CA ASP A 21 -5.68 15.62 10.53
C ASP A 21 -6.68 16.01 9.41
N ASN A 22 -6.58 17.24 8.89
CA ASN A 22 -7.41 17.74 7.79
C ASN A 22 -6.82 17.47 6.39
N ALA A 23 -5.60 16.92 6.31
CA ALA A 23 -5.01 16.55 5.04
C ALA A 23 -5.69 15.28 4.49
N GLU A 24 -5.77 15.15 3.16
CA GLU A 24 -6.30 13.94 2.53
C GLU A 24 -5.15 13.06 2.02
N VAL A 25 -5.32 11.74 2.14
CA VAL A 25 -4.46 10.75 1.49
C VAL A 25 -5.22 10.17 0.31
N GLU A 26 -4.95 10.68 -0.89
CA GLU A 26 -5.57 10.15 -2.11
C GLU A 26 -5.05 8.74 -2.41
N THR A 27 -5.93 7.87 -2.91
CA THR A 27 -5.57 6.48 -3.22
C THR A 27 -5.83 6.13 -4.67
N ALA A 28 -4.82 5.54 -5.32
CA ALA A 28 -4.96 4.93 -6.64
C ALA A 28 -4.77 3.41 -6.55
N GLU A 29 -5.75 2.66 -7.03
CA GLU A 29 -5.77 1.20 -6.92
C GLU A 29 -5.53 0.53 -8.27
N THR A 30 -4.74 -0.55 -8.25
CA THR A 30 -4.52 -1.45 -9.39
C THR A 30 -4.73 -2.90 -8.94
N HIS A 31 -4.68 -3.84 -9.89
CA HIS A 31 -4.78 -5.27 -9.61
C HIS A 31 -3.72 -5.80 -8.63
N ILE A 32 -2.53 -5.21 -8.60
CA ILE A 32 -1.39 -5.71 -7.81
C ILE A 32 -0.89 -4.73 -6.75
N SER A 33 -1.42 -3.51 -6.69
CA SER A 33 -0.93 -2.48 -5.77
C SER A 33 -1.98 -1.44 -5.41
N ILE A 34 -1.76 -0.77 -4.28
CA ILE A 34 -2.44 0.47 -3.88
C ILE A 34 -1.36 1.53 -3.72
N VAL A 35 -1.58 2.71 -4.28
CA VAL A 35 -0.72 3.88 -4.11
C VAL A 35 -1.43 4.89 -3.24
N PHE A 36 -0.75 5.40 -2.22
CA PHE A 36 -1.20 6.43 -1.29
C PHE A 36 -0.40 7.70 -1.58
N LEU A 37 -1.08 8.77 -1.98
CA LEU A 37 -0.49 10.08 -2.23
C LEU A 37 -0.66 10.91 -0.96
N ALA A 38 0.45 11.14 -0.26
CA ALA A 38 0.49 11.81 1.03
C ALA A 38 1.40 13.04 0.93
N GLY A 39 0.79 14.21 0.71
CA GLY A 39 1.51 15.46 0.46
C GLY A 39 2.42 15.34 -0.77
N ALA A 40 3.72 15.59 -0.59
CA ALA A 40 4.71 15.53 -1.68
C ALA A 40 5.24 14.11 -1.96
N ARG A 41 4.73 13.07 -1.30
CA ARG A 41 5.24 11.70 -1.40
C ARG A 41 4.16 10.73 -1.85
N ALA A 42 4.59 9.69 -2.57
CA ALA A 42 3.77 8.55 -2.93
C ALA A 42 4.31 7.29 -2.26
N TYR A 43 3.42 6.53 -1.62
CA TYR A 43 3.74 5.27 -0.97
C TYR A 43 2.99 4.14 -1.68
N LYS A 44 3.69 3.07 -2.07
CA LYS A 44 3.11 1.96 -2.82
C LYS A 44 3.07 0.70 -1.97
N LEU A 45 1.88 0.18 -1.73
CA LEU A 45 1.65 -1.13 -1.13
C LEU A 45 1.44 -2.18 -2.24
N LYS A 46 2.24 -3.25 -2.26
CA LYS A 46 1.97 -4.43 -3.10
C LYS A 46 0.87 -5.27 -2.44
N ARG A 47 -0.15 -5.67 -3.21
CA ARG A 47 -1.28 -6.46 -2.69
C ARG A 47 -0.83 -7.89 -2.37
N ALA A 48 -1.42 -8.50 -1.35
CA ALA A 48 -1.23 -9.89 -0.97
C ALA A 48 -1.99 -10.82 -1.94
N VAL A 49 -1.49 -10.93 -3.17
CA VAL A 49 -2.13 -11.67 -4.27
C VAL A 49 -1.16 -12.66 -4.89
N LYS A 50 -1.72 -13.70 -5.50
CA LYS A 50 -0.98 -14.68 -6.32
C LYS A 50 -1.70 -14.87 -7.64
N PHE A 51 -1.03 -14.52 -8.72
CA PHE A 51 -1.45 -14.69 -10.10
C PHE A 51 -0.50 -15.69 -10.81
N PRO A 52 -0.88 -16.25 -11.98
CA PRO A 52 -0.02 -17.19 -12.70
C PRO A 52 1.38 -16.66 -13.08
N TYR A 53 1.54 -15.34 -13.11
CA TYR A 53 2.76 -14.64 -13.51
C TYR A 53 3.38 -13.80 -12.39
N LEU A 54 2.80 -13.79 -11.18
CA LEU A 54 3.23 -12.92 -10.09
C LEU A 54 2.83 -13.49 -8.74
N ASP A 55 3.78 -13.62 -7.82
CA ASP A 55 3.50 -14.04 -6.45
C ASP A 55 3.91 -12.96 -5.45
N PHE A 56 2.92 -12.29 -4.87
CA PHE A 56 3.04 -11.35 -3.76
C PHE A 56 2.32 -11.87 -2.51
N SER A 57 2.06 -13.17 -2.42
CA SER A 57 1.25 -13.73 -1.32
C SER A 57 1.93 -13.56 0.05
N THR A 58 3.27 -13.63 0.12
CA THR A 58 4.02 -13.46 1.38
C THR A 58 4.64 -12.07 1.52
N PRO A 59 4.88 -11.59 2.77
CA PRO A 59 5.63 -10.36 3.01
C PRO A 59 7.02 -10.35 2.35
N GLU A 60 7.74 -11.46 2.37
CA GLU A 60 9.10 -11.58 1.82
C GLU A 60 9.10 -11.40 0.30
N ALA A 61 8.12 -11.98 -0.40
CA ALA A 61 7.96 -11.80 -1.84
C ALA A 61 7.62 -10.35 -2.20
N ARG A 62 6.79 -9.69 -1.39
CA ARG A 62 6.48 -8.26 -1.56
C ARG A 62 7.70 -7.37 -1.31
N HIS A 63 8.50 -7.68 -0.28
CA HIS A 63 9.73 -6.96 0.04
C HIS A 63 10.77 -7.08 -1.08
N ALA A 64 11.03 -8.31 -1.55
CA ALA A 64 11.95 -8.53 -2.68
C ALA A 64 11.54 -7.73 -3.93
N ALA A 65 10.23 -7.60 -4.19
CA ALA A 65 9.70 -6.82 -5.31
C ALA A 65 9.66 -5.30 -5.08
N CYS A 66 10.02 -4.81 -3.89
CA CYS A 66 10.23 -3.40 -3.60
C CYS A 66 11.72 -3.01 -3.72
N GLU A 67 12.63 -3.95 -3.46
CA GLU A 67 14.09 -3.73 -3.51
C GLU A 67 14.71 -3.92 -4.92
N ALA A 68 13.96 -4.51 -5.85
CA ALA A 68 14.35 -4.71 -7.25
C ALA A 68 13.98 -3.51 -8.13
#